data_AF-A0A3B0V7G2-F1
#
_entry.id   AF-A0A3B0V7G2-F1
#
_cell.length_a   1.000
_cell.length_b   1.000
_cell.length_c   1.000
_cell.angle_alpha   90.00
_cell.angle_beta   90.00
_cell.angle_gamma   90.00
#
_symmetry.space_group_name_H-M   'P 1'
#
loop_
_entity.id
_entity.type
_entity.pdbx_description
1 polymer ?
#
loop_
_entity_poly.entity_id
_entity_poly.type
_entity_poly.pdbx_seq_one_letter_code
_entity_poly.pdbx_strand_id
1 'polypeptide(L)'
;MSDLITSKEIIDKTGISRATLNNYIKLGILPKPIVGRPRSGQQGVKQIGYFPPESLENIFKVKLLKTQGHSIADIAAIFRKDEEETAPSGSQVQPQDERGGHDSRQSRGKVSSACSSGNLSVTICDIDSPAYLVNHNFEIEWINKPAEDLIFKQRVRSLVDIESRNVFRLLLNQGLGSTGQNWQEIITLNFTILQKAIDKDRLSNLFKGMTRSESELMQGLFESRKPAASRDAFYHLPVSVVADDHSRKTYWVHTMTFREGIFFVFLPDEGINSEFLDMLTHREKVINALLRNRMPSLVSLGVLVADLQDSVKISAELLPGEYFELINGLWEVVGPTFERYGGIYGKHAGDGMLYYFIHKNDGNYLMNALDCALEVREVVSEFSSRWRAKKSWSNELFLNTGINEGQEFFGTIHSARNVEFTALGDTINIAGRLSEFARNGEIWTTKNLISKLSQEERETICFGIYQKNRSGRIFIRDSFSRISDLVAEDPQHYRHFESFPGLPITLIEKKVNLLTDHQEPGSILSA
;
A
#
# COMPACT_ATOMS: atom_id res chain seq x y z
N MET A 1 -22.15 25.23 34.85
CA MET A 1 -21.56 25.22 33.49
C MET A 1 -20.29 26.09 33.37
N SER A 2 -19.73 26.60 34.49
CA SER A 2 -18.59 27.53 34.50
C SER A 2 -17.22 26.88 34.25
N ASP A 3 -17.05 25.58 34.51
CA ASP A 3 -15.73 24.92 34.40
C ASP A 3 -15.55 24.02 33.16
N LEU A 4 -16.52 23.97 32.26
CA LEU A 4 -16.38 23.15 31.04
C LEU A 4 -15.46 23.82 30.03
N ILE A 5 -14.53 23.03 29.47
CA ILE A 5 -13.52 23.43 28.49
C ILE A 5 -14.01 23.07 27.09
N THR A 6 -13.84 23.96 26.12
CA THR A 6 -14.25 23.72 24.74
C THR A 6 -13.29 22.78 24.01
N SER A 7 -13.79 22.09 22.99
CA SER A 7 -12.97 21.26 22.10
C SER A 7 -11.81 22.04 21.46
N LYS A 8 -12.00 23.34 21.21
CA LYS A 8 -10.96 24.23 20.67
C LYS A 8 -9.86 24.48 21.70
N GLU A 9 -10.22 24.83 22.92
CA GLU A 9 -9.25 25.05 24.01
C GLU A 9 -8.45 23.78 24.35
N ILE A 10 -9.06 22.60 24.26
CA ILE A 10 -8.34 21.33 24.42
C ILE A 10 -7.27 21.15 23.34
N ILE A 11 -7.63 21.38 22.07
CA ILE A 11 -6.71 21.27 20.93
C ILE A 11 -5.57 22.28 21.08
N ASP A 12 -5.90 23.54 21.40
CA ASP A 12 -4.91 24.62 21.53
C ASP A 12 -3.95 24.38 22.71
N LYS A 13 -4.44 23.91 23.87
CA LYS A 13 -3.61 23.66 25.07
C LYS A 13 -2.80 22.38 25.01
N THR A 14 -3.30 21.34 24.34
CA THR A 14 -2.63 20.03 24.30
C THR A 14 -1.88 19.78 23.00
N GLY A 15 -2.11 20.57 21.95
CA GLY A 15 -1.49 20.40 20.63
C GLY A 15 -1.91 19.12 19.90
N ILE A 16 -2.98 18.44 20.33
CA ILE A 16 -3.49 17.25 19.64
C ILE A 16 -4.38 17.65 18.45
N SER A 17 -4.40 16.84 17.40
CA SER A 17 -5.31 17.07 16.28
C SER A 17 -6.76 16.80 16.66
N ARG A 18 -7.71 17.39 15.93
CA ARG A 18 -9.15 17.11 16.07
C ARG A 18 -9.49 15.63 15.83
N ALA A 19 -8.75 14.95 14.95
CA ALA A 19 -8.89 13.51 14.72
C ALA A 19 -8.43 12.70 15.94
N THR A 20 -7.34 13.11 16.59
CA THR A 20 -6.84 12.49 17.83
C THR A 20 -7.84 12.65 18.97
N LEU A 21 -8.45 13.83 19.13
CA LEU A 21 -9.49 14.08 20.12
C LEU A 21 -10.70 13.13 19.92
N ASN A 22 -11.18 12.98 18.68
CA ASN A 22 -12.27 12.05 18.35
C ASN A 22 -11.89 10.59 18.62
N ASN A 23 -10.64 10.20 18.36
CA ASN A 23 -10.15 8.86 18.64
C ASN A 23 -10.16 8.56 20.16
N TYR A 24 -9.73 9.51 20.99
CA TYR A 24 -9.76 9.35 22.46
C TYR A 24 -11.17 9.21 23.01
N ILE A 25 -12.15 9.93 22.46
CA ILE A 25 -13.57 9.76 22.82
C ILE A 25 -14.06 8.36 22.42
N LYS A 26 -13.68 7.88 21.23
CA LYS A 26 -14.10 6.58 20.71
C LYS A 26 -13.52 5.41 21.50
N LEU A 27 -12.32 5.58 22.05
CA LEU A 27 -11.63 4.57 22.86
C LEU A 27 -12.07 4.57 24.34
N GLY A 28 -12.83 5.58 24.78
CA GLY A 28 -13.25 5.75 26.17
C GLY A 28 -12.21 6.43 27.06
N ILE A 29 -11.17 7.03 26.49
CA ILE A 29 -10.15 7.79 27.23
C ILE A 29 -10.69 9.16 27.65
N LEU A 30 -11.58 9.73 26.83
CA LEU A 30 -12.26 10.98 27.10
C LEU A 30 -13.79 10.77 27.09
N PRO A 31 -14.53 11.48 27.95
CA PRO A 31 -15.98 11.41 27.93
C PRO A 31 -16.54 12.03 26.64
N LYS A 32 -17.76 11.63 26.28
CA LYS A 32 -18.47 12.24 25.14
C LYS A 32 -18.72 13.72 25.43
N PRO A 33 -18.44 14.64 24.49
CA PRO A 33 -18.62 16.07 24.70
C PRO A 33 -20.10 16.43 24.83
N ILE A 34 -20.38 17.38 25.72
CA ILE A 34 -21.69 18.02 25.80
C ILE A 34 -21.77 19.06 24.68
N VAL A 35 -22.66 18.87 23.72
CA VAL A 35 -22.79 19.79 22.59
C VAL A 35 -23.66 20.98 22.98
N GLY A 36 -23.13 22.20 22.85
CA GLY A 36 -23.82 23.43 23.20
C GLY A 36 -23.60 24.57 22.20
N ARG A 37 -24.30 25.69 22.40
CA ARG A 37 -24.09 26.90 21.62
C ARG A 37 -22.69 27.49 21.92
N PRO A 38 -22.03 28.15 20.95
CA PRO A 38 -20.75 28.83 21.19
C PRO A 38 -20.90 29.92 22.25
N ARG A 39 -19.89 30.10 23.12
CA ARG A 39 -19.81 31.29 23.98
C ARG A 39 -19.55 32.53 23.11
N SER A 40 -20.12 33.67 23.51
CA SER A 40 -20.05 34.95 22.78
C SER A 40 -18.60 35.29 22.40
N GLY A 41 -18.29 35.35 21.10
CA GLY A 41 -16.93 35.66 20.59
C GLY A 41 -16.37 34.69 19.54
N GLN A 42 -17.04 33.57 19.25
CA GLN A 42 -16.60 32.62 18.21
C GLN A 42 -17.54 32.67 16.98
N GLN A 43 -17.15 33.42 15.94
CA GLN A 43 -17.89 33.48 14.67
C GLN A 43 -17.64 32.22 13.81
N GLY A 44 -18.69 31.74 13.13
CA GLY A 44 -18.60 30.72 12.08
C GLY A 44 -18.98 29.28 12.47
N VAL A 45 -19.28 28.98 13.73
CA VAL A 45 -19.58 27.59 14.18
C VAL A 45 -20.96 27.52 14.86
N LYS A 46 -21.85 26.65 14.38
CA LYS A 46 -23.24 26.52 14.89
C LYS A 46 -23.34 25.76 16.23
N GLN A 47 -22.40 24.86 16.53
CA GLN A 47 -22.38 24.01 17.74
C GLN A 47 -20.94 23.66 18.15
N ILE A 48 -20.64 23.64 19.46
CA ILE A 48 -19.33 23.33 20.02
C ILE A 48 -19.45 22.27 21.11
N GLY A 49 -18.48 21.34 21.16
CA GLY A 49 -18.38 20.33 22.22
C GLY A 49 -17.67 20.86 23.45
N TYR A 50 -18.25 20.62 24.62
CA TYR A 50 -17.73 20.97 25.94
C TYR A 50 -17.33 19.72 26.70
N PHE A 51 -16.17 19.76 27.36
CA PHE A 51 -15.56 18.66 28.11
C PHE A 51 -15.29 19.07 29.57
N PRO A 52 -15.28 18.13 30.52
CA PRO A 52 -14.83 18.40 31.88
C PRO A 52 -13.33 18.73 31.92
N PRO A 53 -12.86 19.53 32.89
CA PRO A 53 -11.44 19.90 33.04
C PRO A 53 -10.47 18.72 33.05
N GLU A 54 -10.89 17.61 33.68
CA GLU A 54 -10.15 16.33 33.78
C GLU A 54 -9.75 15.77 32.42
N SER A 55 -10.45 16.17 31.33
CA SER A 55 -10.09 15.76 29.97
C SER A 55 -8.69 16.23 29.56
N LEU A 56 -8.22 17.38 30.06
CA LEU A 56 -6.85 17.82 29.82
C LEU A 56 -5.84 16.92 30.53
N GLU A 57 -6.11 16.58 31.78
CA GLU A 57 -5.25 15.70 32.59
C GLU A 57 -5.15 14.30 31.96
N ASN A 58 -6.27 13.75 31.49
CA ASN A 58 -6.30 12.48 30.76
C ASN A 58 -5.43 12.52 29.50
N ILE A 59 -5.50 13.61 28.71
CA ILE A 59 -4.67 13.77 27.51
C ILE A 59 -3.17 13.85 27.88
N PHE A 60 -2.81 14.55 28.95
CA PHE A 60 -1.42 14.60 29.40
C PHE A 60 -0.93 13.25 29.93
N LYS A 61 -1.77 12.49 30.66
CA LYS A 61 -1.49 11.12 31.10
C LYS A 61 -1.28 10.18 29.90
N VAL A 62 -2.08 10.32 28.83
CA VAL A 62 -1.85 9.58 27.58
C VAL A 62 -0.50 9.92 26.94
N LYS A 63 -0.10 11.21 26.91
CA LYS A 63 1.22 11.59 26.38
C LYS A 63 2.36 10.97 27.17
N LEU A 64 2.26 10.96 28.50
CA LEU A 64 3.26 10.36 29.38
C LEU A 64 3.37 8.84 29.16
N LEU A 65 2.24 8.13 29.13
CA LEU A 65 2.21 6.68 28.89
C LEU A 65 2.76 6.32 27.50
N LYS A 66 2.52 7.16 26.48
CA LYS A 66 3.13 6.99 25.16
C LYS A 66 4.65 7.15 25.20
N THR A 67 5.19 8.10 25.97
CA THR A 67 6.66 8.22 26.12
C THR A 67 7.28 7.03 26.85
N GLN A 68 6.49 6.29 27.64
CA GLN A 68 6.88 5.05 28.31
C GLN A 68 6.72 3.80 27.41
N GLY A 69 6.32 3.97 26.14
CA GLY A 69 6.24 2.89 25.17
C GLY A 69 4.90 2.13 25.12
N HIS A 70 3.88 2.56 25.87
CA HIS A 70 2.56 1.93 25.83
C HIS A 70 1.83 2.20 24.51
N SER A 71 1.22 1.17 23.93
CA SER A 71 0.36 1.33 22.76
C SER A 71 -0.95 2.04 23.14
N ILE A 72 -1.65 2.63 22.16
CA ILE A 72 -2.92 3.31 22.44
C ILE A 72 -4.01 2.35 22.96
N ALA A 73 -3.92 1.06 22.60
CA ALA A 73 -4.84 0.03 23.10
C ALA A 73 -4.58 -0.27 24.58
N ASP A 74 -3.31 -0.36 25.00
CA ASP A 74 -2.93 -0.55 26.39
C ASP A 74 -3.36 0.64 27.26
N ILE A 75 -3.15 1.85 26.74
CA ILE A 75 -3.58 3.08 27.41
C ILE A 75 -5.11 3.08 27.60
N ALA A 76 -5.88 2.73 26.56
CA ALA A 76 -7.34 2.64 26.68
C ALA A 76 -7.78 1.59 27.73
N ALA A 77 -7.06 0.48 27.85
CA ALA A 77 -7.32 -0.53 28.88
C ALA A 77 -7.03 -0.01 30.30
N ILE A 78 -5.96 0.77 30.49
CA ILE A 78 -5.62 1.41 31.78
C ILE A 78 -6.75 2.36 32.21
N PHE A 79 -7.23 3.20 31.29
CA PHE A 79 -8.32 4.15 31.59
C PHE A 79 -9.66 3.46 31.91
N ARG A 80 -9.96 2.31 31.28
CA ARG A 80 -11.16 1.53 31.62
C ARG A 80 -11.08 0.89 33.01
N LYS A 81 -9.88 0.49 33.43
CA LYS A 81 -9.65 -0.08 34.76
C LYS A 81 -9.81 0.97 35.87
N ASP A 82 -9.34 2.19 35.62
CA ASP A 82 -9.51 3.33 36.53
C ASP A 82 -11.02 3.71 36.70
N GLU A 83 -11.86 3.54 35.67
CA GLU A 83 -13.33 3.74 35.76
C GLU A 83 -14.05 2.64 36.57
N GLU A 84 -13.58 1.38 36.50
CA GLU A 84 -14.15 0.26 37.27
C GLU A 84 -13.81 0.32 38.77
N GLU A 85 -12.65 0.87 39.14
CA GLU A 85 -12.23 1.05 40.55
C GLU A 85 -12.87 2.28 41.23
N THR A 86 -13.47 3.20 40.47
CA THR A 86 -14.06 4.46 40.99
C THR A 86 -15.58 4.48 41.08
N ALA A 87 -16.28 3.43 40.66
CA ALA A 87 -17.74 3.33 40.77
C ALA A 87 -18.18 2.97 42.22
N PRO A 88 -19.07 3.75 42.87
CA PRO A 88 -19.56 3.42 44.20
C PRO A 88 -20.47 2.18 44.16
N SER A 89 -20.21 1.23 45.05
CA SER A 89 -21.12 0.10 45.31
C SER A 89 -22.47 0.62 45.82
N GLY A 90 -23.55 0.40 45.06
CA GLY A 90 -24.88 0.90 45.43
C GLY A 90 -26.04 0.21 44.71
N SER A 91 -26.59 -0.80 45.39
CA SER A 91 -28.02 -1.17 45.45
C SER A 91 -28.72 -1.67 44.18
N GLN A 92 -28.92 -3.00 44.15
CA GLN A 92 -29.98 -3.67 43.41
C GLN A 92 -31.35 -3.10 43.82
N VAL A 93 -32.11 -2.61 42.85
CA VAL A 93 -33.55 -2.34 42.99
C VAL A 93 -34.29 -3.21 41.97
N GLN A 94 -35.01 -4.20 42.49
CA GLN A 94 -36.01 -4.98 41.77
C GLN A 94 -37.21 -4.09 41.41
N PRO A 95 -37.84 -4.28 40.23
CA PRO A 95 -39.23 -3.91 40.04
C PRO A 95 -40.14 -5.10 40.38
N GLN A 96 -41.13 -4.80 41.21
CA GLN A 96 -42.16 -5.69 41.73
C GLN A 96 -43.13 -6.20 40.67
N ASP A 97 -43.62 -7.42 40.93
CA ASP A 97 -44.79 -8.06 40.35
C ASP A 97 -46.09 -7.26 40.53
N GLU A 98 -46.93 -7.26 39.49
CA GLU A 98 -48.38 -7.38 39.64
C GLU A 98 -48.96 -8.37 38.62
N ARG A 99 -49.32 -9.57 39.15
CA ARG A 99 -50.55 -10.39 38.96
C ARG A 99 -51.22 -10.41 37.57
N GLY A 100 -51.62 -11.53 36.97
CA GLY A 100 -51.73 -12.97 37.30
C GLY A 100 -52.31 -13.68 36.06
N GLY A 101 -52.54 -14.99 35.96
CA GLY A 101 -52.35 -16.17 36.80
C GLY A 101 -52.36 -17.44 35.91
N HIS A 102 -52.17 -18.59 36.56
CA HIS A 102 -52.32 -20.01 36.15
C HIS A 102 -52.38 -20.37 34.64
N ASP A 103 -51.60 -21.33 34.13
CA ASP A 103 -51.67 -22.74 34.57
C ASP A 103 -50.47 -23.59 34.06
N SER A 104 -50.42 -24.81 34.59
CA SER A 104 -49.40 -25.86 34.63
C SER A 104 -48.64 -26.33 33.37
N ARG A 105 -47.36 -26.67 33.60
CA ARG A 105 -46.55 -27.81 33.10
C ARG A 105 -47.04 -28.55 31.84
N GLN A 106 -46.19 -28.59 30.79
CA GLN A 106 -45.56 -29.84 30.31
C GLN A 106 -44.57 -29.62 29.14
N SER A 107 -43.66 -30.56 29.05
CA SER A 107 -42.52 -30.71 28.16
C SER A 107 -42.86 -30.97 26.68
N ARG A 108 -41.89 -30.58 25.83
CA ARG A 108 -41.57 -31.07 24.46
C ARG A 108 -42.50 -30.64 23.31
N GLY A 109 -41.91 -29.83 22.42
CA GLY A 109 -41.91 -30.12 20.97
C GLY A 109 -42.55 -29.09 20.04
N LYS A 110 -41.73 -28.66 19.06
CA LYS A 110 -42.02 -28.11 17.72
C LYS A 110 -42.22 -26.59 17.53
N VAL A 111 -41.20 -26.03 16.86
CA VAL A 111 -41.24 -25.26 15.59
C VAL A 111 -42.22 -24.10 15.44
N SER A 112 -41.65 -22.90 15.30
CA SER A 112 -42.06 -21.79 14.42
C SER A 112 -40.78 -21.04 14.03
N SER A 113 -40.20 -21.07 12.81
CA SER A 113 -40.72 -20.58 11.52
C SER A 113 -41.46 -19.25 11.67
N ALA A 114 -41.03 -18.09 11.17
CA ALA A 114 -40.02 -17.74 10.17
C ALA A 114 -39.76 -16.21 10.20
N CYS A 115 -38.60 -15.80 9.68
CA CYS A 115 -38.32 -14.57 8.89
C CYS A 115 -36.78 -14.40 8.82
N SER A 116 -36.07 -15.14 7.95
CA SER A 116 -35.69 -14.76 6.58
C SER A 116 -34.80 -13.51 6.47
N SER A 117 -33.48 -13.72 6.37
CA SER A 117 -32.52 -13.11 5.43
C SER A 117 -31.10 -13.41 5.95
N GLY A 118 -30.51 -14.51 5.49
CA GLY A 118 -29.18 -14.96 5.91
C GLY A 118 -28.08 -14.04 5.41
N ASN A 119 -27.53 -13.22 6.30
CA ASN A 119 -26.20 -12.67 6.14
C ASN A 119 -25.23 -13.65 6.79
N LEU A 120 -24.45 -14.39 5.99
CA LEU A 120 -23.28 -15.11 6.51
C LEU A 120 -22.33 -14.08 7.16
N SER A 121 -22.06 -14.26 8.45
CA SER A 121 -21.23 -13.38 9.29
C SER A 121 -19.75 -13.77 9.34
N VAL A 122 -19.35 -14.84 8.65
CA VAL A 122 -17.98 -15.37 8.69
C VAL A 122 -17.08 -14.61 7.70
N THR A 123 -16.00 -14.03 8.21
CA THR A 123 -14.96 -13.34 7.44
C THR A 123 -13.68 -14.15 7.38
N ILE A 124 -12.73 -13.76 6.53
CA ILE A 124 -11.40 -14.42 6.48
C ILE A 124 -10.59 -14.27 7.79
N CYS A 125 -11.00 -13.36 8.67
CA CYS A 125 -10.36 -13.19 9.98
C CYS A 125 -10.83 -14.25 10.99
N ASP A 126 -11.96 -14.90 10.72
CA ASP A 126 -12.59 -15.92 11.57
C ASP A 126 -12.12 -17.34 11.18
N ILE A 127 -11.03 -17.46 10.41
CA ILE A 127 -10.47 -18.73 10.00
C ILE A 127 -9.57 -19.27 11.11
N ASP A 128 -10.07 -20.27 11.84
CA ASP A 128 -9.37 -20.95 12.94
C ASP A 128 -8.33 -21.97 12.45
N SER A 129 -8.38 -22.35 11.17
CA SER A 129 -7.43 -23.26 10.52
C SER A 129 -6.24 -22.52 9.90
N PRO A 130 -5.03 -23.10 9.81
CA PRO A 130 -3.89 -22.46 9.16
C PRO A 130 -4.22 -22.02 7.73
N ALA A 131 -4.02 -20.75 7.42
CA ALA A 131 -4.27 -20.21 6.10
C ALA A 131 -3.31 -19.08 5.75
N TYR A 132 -2.92 -19.01 4.48
CA TYR A 132 -2.04 -17.95 3.97
C TYR A 132 -2.24 -17.73 2.46
N LEU A 133 -2.02 -16.50 1.99
CA LEU A 133 -2.01 -16.11 0.58
C LEU A 133 -0.58 -15.84 0.15
N VAL A 134 -0.18 -16.41 -0.99
CA VAL A 134 1.10 -16.09 -1.63
C VAL A 134 0.91 -15.43 -2.98
N ASN A 135 1.84 -14.55 -3.36
CA ASN A 135 1.93 -14.02 -4.71
C ASN A 135 2.61 -15.00 -5.69
N HIS A 136 2.88 -14.56 -6.92
CA HIS A 136 3.53 -15.36 -7.96
C HIS A 136 4.99 -15.74 -7.66
N ASN A 137 5.64 -15.02 -6.76
CA ASN A 137 6.99 -15.33 -6.28
C ASN A 137 6.96 -16.24 -5.02
N PHE A 138 5.79 -16.75 -4.65
CA PHE A 138 5.58 -17.52 -3.42
C PHE A 138 5.95 -16.74 -2.14
N GLU A 139 5.82 -15.41 -2.17
CA GLU A 139 5.98 -14.54 -1.01
C GLU A 139 4.62 -14.36 -0.32
N ILE A 140 4.59 -14.49 1.01
CA ILE A 140 3.36 -14.41 1.79
C ILE A 140 2.86 -12.96 1.86
N GLU A 141 1.67 -12.71 1.30
CA GLU A 141 1.01 -11.40 1.31
C GLU A 141 -0.09 -11.31 2.38
N TRP A 142 -0.63 -12.43 2.82
CA TRP A 142 -1.56 -12.53 3.95
C TRP A 142 -1.34 -13.85 4.69
N ILE A 143 -1.46 -13.84 6.02
CA ILE A 143 -1.31 -15.04 6.86
C ILE A 143 -2.11 -14.89 8.14
N ASN A 144 -2.76 -15.96 8.62
CA ASN A 144 -3.41 -15.95 9.93
C ASN A 144 -2.50 -16.52 11.04
N LYS A 145 -2.92 -16.32 12.30
CA LYS A 145 -2.15 -16.72 13.47
C LYS A 145 -1.89 -18.25 13.54
N PRO A 146 -2.88 -19.12 13.25
CA PRO A 146 -2.64 -20.57 13.19
C PRO A 146 -1.54 -20.98 12.19
N ALA A 147 -1.42 -20.33 11.03
CA ALA A 147 -0.34 -20.62 10.08
C ALA A 147 1.03 -20.18 10.58
N GLU A 148 1.15 -19.02 11.23
CA GLU A 148 2.41 -18.60 11.88
C GLU A 148 2.85 -19.60 12.96
N ASP A 149 1.90 -20.08 13.76
CA ASP A 149 2.19 -20.92 14.92
C ASP A 149 2.40 -22.39 14.57
N LEU A 150 1.71 -22.92 13.54
CA LEU A 150 1.77 -24.34 13.20
C LEU A 150 2.65 -24.65 11.98
N ILE A 151 2.59 -23.81 10.93
CA ILE A 151 3.28 -24.09 9.66
C ILE A 151 4.67 -23.46 9.67
N PHE A 152 4.76 -22.16 9.92
CA PHE A 152 6.01 -21.41 9.77
C PHE A 152 6.81 -21.29 11.06
N LYS A 153 6.21 -21.62 12.22
CA LYS A 153 6.80 -21.60 13.57
C LYS A 153 7.55 -20.29 13.86
N GLN A 154 7.05 -19.18 13.32
CA GLN A 154 7.63 -17.85 13.44
C GLN A 154 6.59 -16.77 13.13
N ARG A 155 6.82 -15.55 13.62
CA ARG A 155 5.95 -14.40 13.34
C ARG A 155 6.24 -13.78 11.97
N VAL A 156 5.73 -14.40 10.91
CA VAL A 156 5.87 -13.92 9.51
C VAL A 156 5.38 -12.47 9.35
N ARG A 157 4.31 -12.06 10.04
CA ARG A 157 3.78 -10.68 10.05
C ARG A 157 4.79 -9.63 10.53
N SER A 158 5.80 -10.03 11.30
CA SER A 158 6.85 -9.12 11.78
C SER A 158 7.97 -8.89 10.77
N LEU A 159 8.08 -9.75 9.75
CA LEU A 159 9.04 -9.61 8.68
C LEU A 159 8.60 -8.46 7.77
N VAL A 160 9.46 -7.47 7.57
CA VAL A 160 9.11 -6.22 6.86
C VAL A 160 9.40 -6.32 5.36
N ASP A 161 10.51 -6.96 5.01
CA ASP A 161 10.96 -7.20 3.66
C ASP A 161 10.16 -8.32 2.98
N ILE A 162 9.70 -8.12 1.75
CA ILE A 162 8.85 -9.09 1.05
C ILE A 162 9.61 -10.37 0.68
N GLU A 163 10.89 -10.28 0.32
CA GLU A 163 11.70 -11.45 -0.07
C GLU A 163 11.91 -12.40 1.13
N SER A 164 12.03 -11.83 2.34
CA SER A 164 12.11 -12.62 3.57
C SER A 164 10.84 -13.42 3.88
N ARG A 165 9.70 -13.08 3.27
CA ARG A 165 8.42 -13.80 3.41
C ARG A 165 8.23 -14.91 2.37
N ASN A 166 9.24 -15.25 1.58
CA ASN A 166 9.20 -16.37 0.65
C ASN A 166 8.97 -17.71 1.38
N VAL A 167 7.94 -18.46 0.99
CA VAL A 167 7.51 -19.70 1.66
C VAL A 167 8.64 -20.73 1.74
N PHE A 168 9.39 -20.94 0.66
CA PHE A 168 10.46 -21.94 0.63
C PHE A 168 11.59 -21.57 1.59
N ARG A 169 11.98 -20.29 1.62
CA ARG A 169 12.99 -19.78 2.55
C ARG A 169 12.56 -19.93 4.01
N LEU A 170 11.31 -19.58 4.31
CA LEU A 170 10.76 -19.71 5.67
C LEU A 170 10.74 -21.17 6.14
N LEU A 171 10.36 -22.10 5.26
CA LEU A 171 10.31 -23.54 5.57
C LEU A 171 11.70 -24.15 5.70
N LEU A 172 12.66 -23.73 4.87
CA LEU A 172 14.06 -24.18 4.95
C LEU A 172 14.73 -23.76 6.26
N ASN A 173 14.57 -22.48 6.66
CA ASN A 173 15.11 -21.97 7.91
C ASN A 173 14.58 -22.74 9.13
N GLN A 174 13.34 -23.25 9.07
CA GLN A 174 12.76 -24.12 10.08
C GLN A 174 13.33 -25.55 10.03
N GLY A 175 13.41 -26.12 8.82
CA GLY A 175 13.81 -27.50 8.58
C GLY A 175 15.27 -27.82 8.92
N LEU A 176 16.16 -26.83 8.88
CA LEU A 176 17.58 -26.98 9.25
C LEU A 176 17.81 -27.06 10.77
N GLY A 177 16.85 -26.61 11.58
CA GLY A 177 16.96 -26.58 13.05
C GLY A 177 16.06 -27.57 13.80
N SER A 178 15.13 -28.26 13.12
CA SER A 178 14.13 -29.12 13.75
C SER A 178 14.13 -30.54 13.17
N THR A 179 14.03 -31.54 14.03
CA THR A 179 14.09 -32.98 13.68
C THR A 179 12.85 -33.50 12.94
N GLY A 180 11.95 -32.62 12.49
CA GLY A 180 10.65 -32.95 11.92
C GLY A 180 10.63 -32.94 10.38
N GLN A 181 10.00 -33.96 9.78
CA GLN A 181 9.80 -34.09 8.32
C GLN A 181 8.71 -33.14 7.74
N ASN A 182 8.05 -32.34 8.57
CA ASN A 182 6.87 -31.54 8.18
C ASN A 182 7.14 -30.55 7.03
N TRP A 183 8.33 -29.93 7.01
CA TRP A 183 8.67 -28.92 6.01
C TRP A 183 8.81 -29.51 4.61
N GLN A 184 9.26 -30.77 4.47
CA GLN A 184 9.38 -31.45 3.18
C GLN A 184 8.02 -31.72 2.54
N GLU A 185 7.03 -32.13 3.35
CA GLU A 185 5.65 -32.34 2.88
C GLU A 185 5.03 -31.03 2.37
N ILE A 186 5.22 -29.93 3.10
CA ILE A 186 4.71 -28.60 2.72
C ILE A 186 5.44 -28.06 1.47
N ILE A 187 6.76 -28.23 1.37
CA ILE A 187 7.51 -27.85 0.16
C ILE A 187 7.04 -28.68 -1.04
N THR A 188 6.84 -29.98 -0.86
CA THR A 188 6.33 -30.86 -1.91
C THR A 188 4.95 -30.43 -2.38
N LEU A 189 4.05 -30.05 -1.46
CA LEU A 189 2.75 -29.46 -1.76
C LEU A 189 2.90 -28.17 -2.59
N ASN A 190 3.72 -27.22 -2.14
CA ASN A 190 3.91 -25.95 -2.87
C ASN A 190 4.45 -26.20 -4.28
N PHE A 191 5.45 -27.08 -4.45
CA PHE A 191 5.95 -27.49 -5.76
C PHE A 191 4.90 -28.20 -6.62
N THR A 192 3.97 -28.94 -6.02
CA THR A 192 2.83 -29.56 -6.73
C THR A 192 2.01 -28.54 -7.47
N ILE A 193 1.73 -27.44 -6.78
CA ILE A 193 0.87 -26.37 -7.26
C ILE A 193 1.65 -25.52 -8.25
N LEU A 194 2.93 -25.28 -7.97
CA LEU A 194 3.86 -24.51 -8.79
C LEU A 194 4.04 -25.10 -10.20
N GLN A 195 4.11 -26.44 -10.34
CA GLN A 195 4.22 -27.13 -11.63
C GLN A 195 3.07 -26.80 -12.61
N LYS A 196 1.89 -26.41 -12.12
CA LYS A 196 0.78 -25.99 -12.99
C LYS A 196 0.80 -24.49 -13.32
N ALA A 197 1.52 -23.69 -12.54
CA ALA A 197 1.39 -22.23 -12.53
C ALA A 197 2.58 -21.48 -13.13
N ILE A 198 3.74 -22.13 -13.31
CA ILE A 198 5.00 -21.44 -13.64
C ILE A 198 5.79 -22.17 -14.74
N ASP A 199 6.37 -21.40 -15.67
CA ASP A 199 7.38 -21.86 -16.62
C ASP A 199 8.72 -22.16 -15.91
N LYS A 200 9.41 -23.22 -16.34
CA LYS A 200 10.67 -23.70 -15.71
C LYS A 200 11.71 -22.60 -15.49
N ASP A 201 11.73 -21.58 -16.35
CA ASP A 201 12.69 -20.48 -16.29
C ASP A 201 12.51 -19.55 -15.08
N ARG A 202 11.35 -19.57 -14.40
CA ARG A 202 11.12 -18.73 -13.20
C ARG A 202 11.44 -19.44 -11.88
N LEU A 203 11.88 -20.70 -11.91
CA LEU A 203 12.22 -21.46 -10.71
C LEU A 203 13.42 -20.84 -9.97
N SER A 204 14.42 -20.36 -10.73
CA SER A 204 15.62 -19.71 -10.21
C SER A 204 15.31 -18.47 -9.36
N ASN A 205 14.31 -17.69 -9.77
CA ASN A 205 13.86 -16.49 -9.05
C ASN A 205 13.25 -16.81 -7.68
N LEU A 206 12.62 -17.97 -7.52
CA LEU A 206 11.97 -18.38 -6.27
C LEU A 206 12.99 -18.74 -5.17
N PHE A 207 14.22 -19.10 -5.57
CA PHE A 207 15.30 -19.49 -4.68
C PHE A 207 16.33 -18.37 -4.48
N LYS A 208 16.04 -17.15 -4.96
CA LYS A 208 16.90 -15.99 -4.77
C LYS A 208 17.08 -15.69 -3.28
N GLY A 209 18.33 -15.43 -2.88
CA GLY A 209 18.69 -15.21 -1.47
C GLY A 209 18.90 -16.48 -0.64
N MET A 210 18.76 -17.67 -1.25
CA MET A 210 19.21 -18.95 -0.68
C MET A 210 20.68 -19.20 -1.00
N THR A 211 21.34 -20.01 -0.18
CA THR A 211 22.68 -20.53 -0.46
C THR A 211 22.65 -21.49 -1.65
N ARG A 212 23.82 -21.70 -2.27
CA ARG A 212 23.94 -22.64 -3.40
C ARG A 212 23.42 -24.04 -3.05
N SER A 213 23.76 -24.54 -1.87
CA SER A 213 23.34 -25.87 -1.41
C SER A 213 21.82 -25.96 -1.15
N GLU A 214 21.21 -24.90 -0.64
CA GLU A 214 19.75 -24.83 -0.46
C GLU A 214 19.02 -24.79 -1.81
N SER A 215 19.51 -24.00 -2.76
CA SER A 215 18.96 -23.95 -4.12
C SER A 215 19.07 -25.30 -4.83
N GLU A 216 20.22 -26.00 -4.71
CA GLU A 216 20.41 -27.35 -5.26
C GLU A 216 19.44 -28.37 -4.62
N LEU A 217 19.23 -28.28 -3.30
CA LEU A 217 18.26 -29.12 -2.59
C LEU A 217 16.81 -28.86 -3.06
N MET A 218 16.42 -27.59 -3.17
CA MET A 218 15.08 -27.20 -3.64
C MET A 218 14.83 -27.67 -5.07
N GLN A 219 15.84 -27.50 -5.94
CA GLN A 219 15.76 -27.96 -7.32
C GLN A 219 15.60 -29.49 -7.38
N GLY A 220 16.38 -30.25 -6.60
CA GLY A 220 16.24 -31.70 -6.50
C GLY A 220 14.86 -32.16 -6.00
N LEU A 221 14.29 -31.46 -5.01
CA LEU A 221 12.93 -31.73 -4.53
C LEU A 221 11.84 -31.39 -5.57
N PHE A 222 12.05 -30.34 -6.36
CA PHE A 222 11.15 -29.98 -7.46
C PHE A 222 11.19 -31.01 -8.60
N GLU A 223 12.37 -31.47 -8.99
CA GLU A 223 12.60 -32.41 -10.09
C GLU A 223 12.20 -33.85 -9.76
N SER A 224 12.42 -34.30 -8.51
CA SER A 224 12.04 -35.65 -8.06
C SER A 224 10.54 -35.87 -7.90
N ARG A 225 9.75 -34.81 -8.06
CA ARG A 225 8.31 -34.83 -7.81
C ARG A 225 7.53 -35.49 -8.95
N LYS A 226 6.60 -36.40 -8.60
CA LYS A 226 5.65 -36.97 -9.59
C LYS A 226 4.66 -35.90 -10.08
N PRO A 227 4.45 -35.75 -11.40
CA PRO A 227 3.41 -34.88 -11.95
C PRO A 227 2.05 -35.23 -11.35
N ALA A 228 1.28 -34.23 -10.92
CA ALA A 228 -0.05 -34.48 -10.36
C ALA A 228 -0.98 -35.10 -11.41
N ALA A 229 -1.56 -36.27 -11.11
CA ALA A 229 -2.43 -37.01 -12.03
C ALA A 229 -3.86 -36.42 -12.18
N SER A 230 -4.19 -35.34 -11.45
CA SER A 230 -5.54 -34.76 -11.42
C SER A 230 -5.60 -33.37 -12.08
N ARG A 231 -6.64 -33.19 -12.91
CA ARG A 231 -7.06 -31.91 -13.51
C ARG A 231 -7.91 -31.05 -12.55
N ASP A 232 -8.27 -31.56 -11.37
CA ASP A 232 -9.13 -30.82 -10.45
C ASP A 232 -8.39 -29.69 -9.73
N ALA A 233 -9.13 -28.65 -9.37
CA ALA A 233 -8.66 -27.46 -8.65
C ALA A 233 -8.37 -27.73 -7.14
N PHE A 234 -8.55 -28.98 -6.68
CA PHE A 234 -8.43 -29.39 -5.29
C PHE A 234 -7.22 -30.33 -5.11
N TYR A 235 -6.29 -29.95 -4.22
CA TYR A 235 -5.17 -30.82 -3.87
C TYR A 235 -5.47 -31.60 -2.59
N HIS A 236 -5.90 -32.84 -2.77
CA HIS A 236 -6.02 -33.84 -1.72
C HIS A 236 -4.64 -34.40 -1.35
N LEU A 237 -3.77 -33.56 -0.78
CA LEU A 237 -2.52 -34.02 -0.16
C LEU A 237 -2.70 -33.93 1.35
N PRO A 238 -2.81 -35.08 2.06
CA PRO A 238 -2.77 -35.06 3.51
C PRO A 238 -1.40 -34.54 3.93
N VAL A 239 -1.36 -33.37 4.57
CA VAL A 239 -0.14 -32.83 5.15
C VAL A 239 -0.19 -33.10 6.65
N SER A 240 0.82 -33.82 7.13
CA SER A 240 0.99 -34.06 8.55
C SER A 240 1.86 -32.98 9.16
N VAL A 241 1.27 -32.20 10.05
CA VAL A 241 2.00 -31.21 10.84
C VAL A 241 2.10 -31.73 12.27
N VAL A 242 3.32 -31.91 12.75
CA VAL A 242 3.60 -32.19 14.16
C VAL A 242 3.50 -30.88 14.94
N ALA A 243 2.56 -30.83 15.89
CA ALA A 243 2.39 -29.70 16.80
C ALA A 243 3.43 -29.71 17.93
N ASP A 244 3.48 -28.65 18.75
CA ASP A 244 4.49 -28.48 19.81
C ASP A 244 4.36 -29.53 20.93
N ASP A 245 3.19 -30.14 21.05
CA ASP A 245 2.90 -31.26 21.96
C ASP A 245 3.30 -32.63 21.37
N HIS A 246 4.03 -32.65 20.25
CA HIS A 246 4.38 -33.83 19.46
C HIS A 246 3.19 -34.60 18.87
N SER A 247 1.96 -34.05 18.93
CA SER A 247 0.81 -34.64 18.26
C SER A 247 0.92 -34.43 16.75
N ARG A 248 0.69 -35.50 15.98
CA ARG A 248 0.62 -35.43 14.51
C ARG A 248 -0.81 -35.10 14.11
N LYS A 249 -1.02 -33.92 13.52
CA LYS A 249 -2.31 -33.50 12.96
C LYS A 249 -2.25 -33.59 11.44
N THR A 250 -3.25 -34.25 10.85
CA THR A 250 -3.40 -34.34 9.39
C THR A 250 -4.35 -33.26 8.91
N TYR A 251 -3.95 -32.53 7.87
CA TYR A 251 -4.75 -31.50 7.25
C TYR A 251 -4.97 -31.80 5.76
N TRP A 252 -6.16 -31.46 5.28
CA TRP A 252 -6.50 -31.33 3.87
C TRP A 252 -6.24 -29.90 3.40
N VAL A 253 -5.44 -29.75 2.35
CA VAL A 253 -5.11 -28.41 1.84
C VAL A 253 -6.05 -28.01 0.71
N HIS A 254 -6.89 -27.03 0.99
CA HIS A 254 -7.69 -26.35 -0.01
C HIS A 254 -6.91 -25.18 -0.62
N THR A 255 -6.87 -25.10 -1.95
CA THR A 255 -6.16 -24.04 -2.68
C THR A 255 -7.10 -23.27 -3.59
N MET A 256 -7.07 -21.94 -3.53
CA MET A 256 -7.78 -21.07 -4.45
C MET A 256 -6.79 -20.20 -5.22
N THR A 257 -6.62 -20.47 -6.51
CA THR A 257 -5.76 -19.67 -7.39
C THR A 257 -6.51 -18.45 -7.88
N PHE A 258 -6.00 -17.24 -7.72
CA PHE A 258 -6.51 -15.96 -8.20
C PHE A 258 -5.54 -15.32 -9.21
N ARG A 259 -5.92 -14.18 -9.82
CA ARG A 259 -4.98 -13.40 -10.64
C ARG A 259 -3.84 -12.84 -9.79
N GLU A 260 -4.09 -12.59 -8.52
CA GLU A 260 -3.17 -11.92 -7.61
C GLU A 260 -2.27 -12.89 -6.84
N GLY A 261 -2.58 -14.19 -6.83
CA GLY A 261 -1.86 -15.17 -6.03
C GLY A 261 -2.63 -16.45 -5.75
N ILE A 262 -2.09 -17.31 -4.89
CA ILE A 262 -2.69 -18.59 -4.50
C ILE A 262 -2.97 -18.57 -3.00
N PHE A 263 -4.22 -18.80 -2.63
CA PHE A 263 -4.65 -18.89 -1.24
C PHE A 263 -4.67 -20.34 -0.77
N PHE A 264 -4.03 -20.61 0.36
CA PHE A 264 -3.92 -21.92 0.98
C PHE A 264 -4.71 -21.94 2.28
N VAL A 265 -5.47 -23.02 2.50
CA VAL A 265 -6.22 -23.28 3.73
C VAL A 265 -6.03 -24.74 4.13
N PHE A 266 -5.57 -24.99 5.35
CA PHE A 266 -5.28 -26.31 5.88
C PHE A 266 -6.43 -26.76 6.78
N LEU A 267 -7.36 -27.55 6.26
CA LEU A 267 -8.56 -27.99 6.96
C LEU A 267 -8.33 -29.31 7.70
N PRO A 268 -8.61 -29.40 9.00
CA PRO A 268 -8.54 -30.67 9.72
C PRO A 268 -9.60 -31.65 9.21
N ASP A 269 -9.34 -32.96 9.33
CA ASP A 269 -10.32 -34.02 9.03
C ASP A 269 -11.58 -33.93 9.91
N GLU A 270 -11.40 -33.51 11.17
CA GLU A 270 -12.47 -33.37 12.15
C GLU A 270 -12.91 -31.90 12.27
N GLY A 271 -14.23 -31.65 12.19
CA GLY A 271 -14.80 -30.35 12.54
C GLY A 271 -14.84 -29.30 11.42
N ILE A 272 -14.87 -29.72 10.14
CA ILE A 272 -15.05 -28.77 9.03
C ILE A 272 -16.44 -28.11 9.13
N ASN A 273 -16.46 -26.82 9.45
CA ASN A 273 -17.69 -26.04 9.55
C ASN A 273 -18.31 -25.86 8.14
N SER A 274 -19.58 -26.23 7.96
CA SER A 274 -20.30 -26.06 6.69
C SER A 274 -20.40 -24.60 6.25
N GLU A 275 -20.50 -23.67 7.20
CA GLU A 275 -20.49 -22.22 6.92
C GLU A 275 -19.13 -21.75 6.39
N PHE A 276 -18.05 -22.39 6.84
CA PHE A 276 -16.71 -22.08 6.37
C PHE A 276 -16.50 -22.54 4.92
N LEU A 277 -16.96 -23.75 4.59
CA LEU A 277 -16.94 -24.24 3.20
C LEU A 277 -17.80 -23.35 2.29
N ASP A 278 -18.98 -22.93 2.76
CA ASP A 278 -19.85 -22.02 2.03
C ASP A 278 -19.18 -20.66 1.78
N MET A 279 -18.43 -20.12 2.76
CA MET A 279 -17.64 -18.90 2.60
C MET A 279 -16.57 -19.05 1.50
N LEU A 280 -15.87 -20.19 1.44
CA LEU A 280 -14.87 -20.45 0.40
C LEU A 280 -15.48 -20.56 -1.01
N THR A 281 -16.76 -20.91 -1.14
CA THR A 281 -17.44 -20.86 -2.45
C THR A 281 -17.61 -19.43 -2.98
N HIS A 282 -17.66 -18.43 -2.10
CA HIS A 282 -17.81 -17.01 -2.44
C HIS A 282 -16.46 -16.38 -2.81
N ARG A 283 -15.88 -16.86 -3.90
CA ARG A 283 -14.54 -16.50 -4.39
C ARG A 283 -14.25 -15.00 -4.42
N GLU A 284 -15.17 -14.16 -4.90
CA GLU A 284 -15.00 -12.70 -4.92
C GLU A 284 -14.95 -12.08 -3.53
N LYS A 285 -15.75 -12.58 -2.58
CA LYS A 285 -15.73 -12.10 -1.19
C LYS A 285 -14.39 -12.45 -0.53
N VAL A 286 -13.91 -13.68 -0.77
CA VAL A 286 -12.62 -14.17 -0.25
C VAL A 286 -11.47 -13.31 -0.75
N ILE A 287 -11.32 -13.14 -2.07
CA ILE A 287 -10.20 -12.35 -2.60
C ILE A 287 -10.27 -10.90 -2.13
N ASN A 288 -11.44 -10.26 -2.19
CA ASN A 288 -11.58 -8.88 -1.73
C ASN A 288 -11.21 -8.74 -0.25
N ALA A 289 -11.58 -9.71 0.59
CA ALA A 289 -11.19 -9.70 2.00
C ALA A 289 -9.68 -9.93 2.18
N LEU A 290 -9.06 -10.81 1.39
CA LEU A 290 -7.62 -11.06 1.44
C LEU A 290 -6.82 -9.83 0.98
N LEU A 291 -7.22 -9.22 -0.15
CA LEU A 291 -6.65 -7.97 -0.64
C LEU A 291 -6.80 -6.84 0.39
N ARG A 292 -7.93 -6.82 1.12
CA ARG A 292 -8.19 -5.87 2.21
C ARG A 292 -7.24 -5.96 3.39
N ASN A 293 -6.78 -7.17 3.68
CA ASN A 293 -5.96 -7.46 4.85
C ASN A 293 -4.50 -7.77 4.48
N ARG A 294 -4.08 -7.46 3.23
CA ARG A 294 -2.69 -7.63 2.79
C ARG A 294 -1.72 -6.95 3.75
N MET A 295 -0.62 -7.64 4.04
CA MET A 295 0.44 -7.09 4.86
C MET A 295 1.20 -6.02 4.07
N PRO A 296 1.42 -4.82 4.63
CA PRO A 296 2.31 -3.85 4.02
C PRO A 296 3.73 -4.44 3.96
N SER A 297 4.44 -4.09 2.90
CA SER A 297 5.78 -4.63 2.65
C SER A 297 6.72 -3.51 2.28
N LEU A 298 7.92 -3.53 2.84
CA LEU A 298 8.97 -2.63 2.41
C LEU A 298 9.46 -3.12 1.05
N VAL A 299 9.29 -2.29 0.03
CA VAL A 299 9.67 -2.62 -1.35
C VAL A 299 10.53 -1.50 -1.92
N SER A 300 11.46 -1.85 -2.79
CA SER A 300 12.14 -0.84 -3.62
C SER A 300 11.20 -0.44 -4.75
N LEU A 301 11.01 0.86 -4.96
CA LEU A 301 10.14 1.38 -6.01
C LEU A 301 10.65 2.68 -6.61
N GLY A 302 10.21 2.94 -7.84
CA GLY A 302 10.23 4.25 -8.47
C GLY A 302 8.86 4.90 -8.29
N VAL A 303 8.83 6.18 -7.94
CA VAL A 303 7.63 7.01 -7.91
C VAL A 303 7.74 8.03 -9.03
N LEU A 304 6.71 8.10 -9.86
CA LEU A 304 6.52 9.14 -10.85
C LEU A 304 5.32 9.99 -10.45
N VAL A 305 5.53 11.30 -10.34
CA VAL A 305 4.47 12.29 -10.22
C VAL A 305 4.49 13.15 -11.47
N ALA A 306 3.32 13.36 -12.08
CA ALA A 306 3.18 14.20 -13.26
C ALA A 306 1.98 15.13 -13.08
N ASP A 307 2.21 16.44 -13.07
CA ASP A 307 1.18 17.47 -12.90
C ASP A 307 0.98 18.25 -14.19
N LEU A 308 -0.29 18.58 -14.49
CA LEU A 308 -0.63 19.45 -15.60
C LEU A 308 -0.19 20.89 -15.30
N GLN A 309 0.68 21.42 -16.15
CA GLN A 309 1.13 22.80 -16.03
C GLN A 309 -0.04 23.78 -16.19
N ASP A 310 -0.07 24.80 -15.33
CA ASP A 310 -1.03 25.90 -15.39
C ASP A 310 -2.50 25.44 -15.34
N SER A 311 -2.80 24.31 -14.69
CA SER A 311 -4.15 23.76 -14.64
C SER A 311 -5.22 24.72 -14.14
N VAL A 312 -4.91 25.51 -13.12
CA VAL A 312 -5.79 26.55 -12.59
C VAL A 312 -6.11 27.60 -13.65
N LYS A 313 -5.11 28.04 -14.42
CA LYS A 313 -5.29 29.00 -15.52
C LYS A 313 -6.14 28.38 -16.63
N ILE A 314 -5.84 27.14 -17.03
CA ILE A 314 -6.61 26.39 -18.03
C ILE A 314 -8.09 26.27 -17.60
N SER A 315 -8.35 25.94 -16.34
CA SER A 315 -9.71 25.82 -15.79
C SER A 315 -10.48 27.16 -15.74
N ALA A 316 -9.77 28.29 -15.71
CA ALA A 316 -10.35 29.62 -15.73
C ALA A 316 -10.64 30.11 -17.16
N GLU A 317 -9.92 29.59 -18.17
CA GLU A 317 -10.11 29.95 -19.58
C GLU A 317 -11.18 29.09 -20.27
N LEU A 318 -11.29 27.82 -19.90
CA LEU A 318 -12.22 26.87 -20.51
C LEU A 318 -13.56 26.83 -19.77
N LEU A 319 -14.65 26.58 -20.52
CA LEU A 319 -15.92 26.22 -19.90
C LEU A 319 -15.77 24.88 -19.15
N PRO A 320 -16.49 24.66 -18.03
CA PRO A 320 -16.35 23.44 -17.24
C PRO A 320 -16.46 22.15 -18.05
N GLY A 321 -17.42 22.08 -18.99
CA GLY A 321 -17.58 20.90 -19.86
C GLY A 321 -16.37 20.63 -20.74
N GLU A 322 -15.72 21.68 -21.24
CA GLU A 322 -14.53 21.57 -22.08
C GLU A 322 -13.28 21.23 -21.26
N TYR A 323 -13.19 21.75 -20.04
CA TYR A 323 -12.13 21.36 -19.10
C TYR A 323 -12.22 19.87 -18.76
N PHE A 324 -13.41 19.35 -18.44
CA PHE A 324 -13.58 17.91 -18.20
C PHE A 324 -13.32 17.07 -19.46
N GLU A 325 -13.75 17.53 -20.64
CA GLU A 325 -13.44 16.88 -21.93
C GLU A 325 -11.93 16.80 -22.16
N LEU A 326 -11.21 17.90 -21.91
CA LEU A 326 -9.76 17.99 -22.02
C LEU A 326 -9.05 17.01 -21.08
N ILE A 327 -9.38 17.06 -19.79
CA ILE A 327 -8.73 16.26 -18.74
C ILE A 327 -8.99 14.78 -18.96
N ASN A 328 -10.24 14.39 -19.22
CA ASN A 328 -10.56 12.98 -19.50
C ASN A 328 -9.87 12.47 -20.76
N GLY A 329 -9.84 13.27 -21.83
CA GLY A 329 -9.14 12.91 -23.07
C GLY A 329 -7.63 12.77 -22.88
N LEU A 330 -7.02 13.65 -22.07
CA LEU A 330 -5.60 13.57 -21.74
C LEU A 330 -5.30 12.28 -20.95
N TRP A 331 -6.10 11.96 -19.94
CA TRP A 331 -5.93 10.73 -19.16
C TRP A 331 -6.14 9.45 -19.96
N GLU A 332 -7.11 9.47 -20.88
CA GLU A 332 -7.39 8.34 -21.77
C GLU A 332 -6.20 8.02 -22.68
N VAL A 333 -5.46 9.04 -23.15
CA VAL A 333 -4.29 8.81 -24.02
C VAL A 333 -3.02 8.43 -23.27
N VAL A 334 -2.80 8.93 -22.05
CA VAL A 334 -1.57 8.60 -21.29
C VAL A 334 -1.69 7.31 -20.46
N GLY A 335 -2.91 6.94 -20.03
CA GLY A 335 -3.16 5.75 -19.21
C GLY A 335 -2.56 4.46 -19.78
N PRO A 336 -2.77 4.14 -21.08
CA PRO A 336 -2.20 2.95 -21.71
C PRO A 336 -0.67 2.90 -21.67
N THR A 337 0.01 4.06 -21.73
CA THR A 337 1.47 4.13 -21.63
C THR A 337 1.94 3.69 -20.25
N PHE A 338 1.32 4.20 -19.18
CA PHE A 338 1.65 3.78 -17.81
C PHE A 338 1.42 2.28 -17.60
N GLU A 339 0.31 1.73 -18.10
CA GLU A 339 0.02 0.31 -18.00
C GLU A 339 1.08 -0.56 -18.71
N ARG A 340 1.50 -0.17 -19.91
CA ARG A 340 2.51 -0.89 -20.69
C ARG A 340 3.86 -0.98 -19.98
N TYR A 341 4.27 0.06 -19.27
CA TYR A 341 5.50 0.07 -18.46
C TYR A 341 5.32 -0.54 -17.06
N GLY A 342 4.13 -1.05 -16.74
CA GLY A 342 3.84 -1.70 -15.46
C GLY A 342 3.67 -0.72 -14.29
N GLY A 343 3.32 0.53 -14.57
CA GLY A 343 3.00 1.54 -13.57
C GLY A 343 1.70 1.18 -12.82
N ILE A 344 1.74 1.27 -11.49
CA ILE A 344 0.58 1.07 -10.62
C ILE A 344 0.05 2.44 -10.23
N TYR A 345 -1.20 2.72 -10.58
CA TYR A 345 -1.85 3.98 -10.24
C TYR A 345 -1.92 4.17 -8.72
N GLY A 346 -1.45 5.33 -8.27
CA GLY A 346 -1.53 5.81 -6.90
C GLY A 346 -2.49 6.99 -6.78
N LYS A 347 -2.93 7.27 -5.55
CA LYS A 347 -3.79 8.42 -5.29
C LYS A 347 -3.00 9.72 -5.39
N HIS A 348 -3.36 10.57 -6.35
CA HIS A 348 -2.89 11.94 -6.45
C HIS A 348 -3.97 12.94 -6.04
N ALA A 349 -3.58 14.12 -5.57
CA ALA A 349 -4.52 15.21 -5.27
C ALA A 349 -4.57 16.19 -6.44
N GLY A 350 -5.77 16.57 -6.88
CA GLY A 350 -5.92 17.50 -8.00
C GLY A 350 -5.88 16.80 -9.36
N ASP A 351 -5.28 17.46 -10.34
CA ASP A 351 -5.26 17.05 -11.75
C ASP A 351 -3.86 16.59 -12.22
N GLY A 352 -3.11 16.02 -11.29
CA GLY A 352 -1.91 15.24 -11.57
C GLY A 352 -2.12 13.74 -11.49
N MET A 353 -1.05 13.03 -11.79
CA MET A 353 -0.96 11.58 -11.74
C MET A 353 0.16 11.14 -10.80
N LEU A 354 -0.09 10.04 -10.11
CA LEU A 354 0.90 9.35 -9.28
C LEU A 354 0.97 7.91 -9.74
N TYR A 355 2.17 7.43 -10.07
CA TYR A 355 2.41 6.05 -10.44
C TYR A 355 3.60 5.45 -9.68
N TYR A 356 3.43 4.19 -9.29
CA TYR A 356 4.44 3.39 -8.64
C TYR A 356 4.99 2.33 -9.60
N PHE A 357 6.31 2.25 -9.70
CA PHE A 357 7.03 1.21 -10.43
C PHE A 357 7.74 0.34 -9.42
N ILE A 358 7.15 -0.80 -9.07
CA ILE A 358 7.68 -1.69 -8.02
C ILE A 358 8.79 -2.57 -8.60
N HIS A 359 9.90 -2.69 -7.87
CA HIS A 359 10.97 -3.62 -8.22
C HIS A 359 10.42 -5.05 -8.33
N LYS A 360 10.67 -5.68 -9.48
CA LYS A 360 10.36 -7.08 -9.75
C LYS A 360 11.62 -7.74 -10.29
N ASN A 361 11.79 -9.04 -10.02
CA ASN A 361 12.99 -9.78 -10.42
C ASN A 361 13.27 -9.75 -11.93
N ASP A 362 12.24 -9.63 -12.76
CA ASP A 362 12.33 -9.75 -14.22
C ASP A 362 12.36 -8.39 -14.96
N GLY A 363 12.53 -7.26 -14.26
CA GLY A 363 12.45 -5.96 -14.92
C GLY A 363 13.18 -4.82 -14.22
N ASN A 364 13.66 -3.87 -15.01
CA ASN A 364 14.20 -2.63 -14.49
C ASN A 364 13.09 -1.59 -14.27
N TYR A 365 12.55 -1.58 -13.06
CA TYR A 365 11.50 -0.66 -12.64
C TYR A 365 11.90 0.83 -12.75
N LEU A 366 13.19 1.17 -12.62
CA LEU A 366 13.66 2.56 -12.76
C LEU A 366 13.71 2.99 -14.22
N MET A 367 14.23 2.13 -15.10
CA MET A 367 14.20 2.38 -16.54
C MET A 367 12.77 2.41 -17.08
N ASN A 368 11.89 1.53 -16.59
CA ASN A 368 10.46 1.59 -16.93
C ASN A 368 9.83 2.94 -16.55
N ALA A 369 10.16 3.49 -15.38
CA ALA A 369 9.68 4.80 -14.97
C ALA A 369 10.20 5.94 -15.88
N LEU A 370 11.49 5.91 -16.22
CA LEU A 370 12.13 6.89 -17.09
C LEU A 370 11.60 6.83 -18.53
N ASP A 371 11.55 5.64 -19.10
CA ASP A 371 11.03 5.42 -20.46
C ASP A 371 9.53 5.78 -20.54
N CYS A 372 8.75 5.43 -19.52
CA CYS A 372 7.36 5.84 -19.42
C CYS A 372 7.22 7.36 -19.41
N ALA A 373 8.03 8.08 -18.63
CA ALA A 373 7.97 9.54 -18.57
C ALA A 373 8.30 10.18 -19.93
N LEU A 374 9.31 9.66 -20.62
CA LEU A 374 9.72 10.11 -21.95
C LEU A 374 8.59 9.91 -22.97
N GLU A 375 7.98 8.72 -23.00
CA GLU A 375 6.88 8.45 -23.94
C GLU A 375 5.61 9.24 -23.57
N VAL A 376 5.29 9.39 -22.28
CA VAL A 376 4.16 10.24 -21.84
C VAL A 376 4.34 11.68 -22.35
N ARG A 377 5.56 12.23 -22.28
CA ARG A 377 5.83 13.58 -22.81
C ARG A 377 5.56 13.68 -24.32
N GLU A 378 5.89 12.65 -25.10
CA GLU A 378 5.59 12.59 -26.54
C GLU A 378 4.08 12.50 -26.80
N VAL A 379 3.38 11.60 -26.11
CA VAL A 379 1.92 11.42 -26.21
C VAL A 379 1.17 12.71 -25.86
N VAL A 380 1.61 13.42 -24.80
CA VAL A 380 1.04 14.70 -24.39
C VAL A 380 1.25 15.77 -25.46
N SER A 381 2.43 15.82 -26.09
CA SER A 381 2.73 16.76 -27.18
C SER A 381 1.83 16.54 -28.40
N GLU A 382 1.60 15.27 -28.78
CA GLU A 382 0.69 14.92 -29.86
C GLU A 382 -0.76 15.30 -29.53
N PHE A 383 -1.21 14.96 -28.31
CA PHE A 383 -2.55 15.32 -27.83
C PHE A 383 -2.75 16.85 -27.79
N SER A 384 -1.78 17.59 -27.25
CA SER A 384 -1.75 19.05 -27.22
C SER A 384 -1.94 19.64 -28.62
N SER A 385 -1.21 19.13 -29.61
CA SER A 385 -1.31 19.60 -31.00
C SER A 385 -2.68 19.34 -31.61
N ARG A 386 -3.26 18.16 -31.39
CA ARG A 386 -4.63 17.82 -31.85
C ARG A 386 -5.69 18.68 -31.17
N TRP A 387 -5.54 18.90 -29.86
CA TRP A 387 -6.50 19.68 -29.07
C TRP A 387 -6.51 21.16 -29.49
N ARG A 388 -5.33 21.76 -29.68
CA ARG A 388 -5.20 23.13 -30.22
C ARG A 388 -5.88 23.29 -31.57
N ALA A 389 -5.69 22.32 -32.48
CA ALA A 389 -6.34 22.33 -33.79
C ALA A 389 -7.87 22.20 -33.68
N LYS A 390 -8.38 21.36 -32.77
CA LYS A 390 -9.81 21.12 -32.58
C LYS A 390 -10.55 22.34 -31.99
N LYS A 391 -9.94 23.03 -31.03
CA LYS A 391 -10.61 24.09 -30.23
C LYS A 391 -10.19 25.51 -30.60
N SER A 392 -9.24 25.68 -31.53
CA SER A 392 -8.60 26.98 -31.82
C SER A 392 -8.05 27.67 -30.56
N TRP A 393 -7.65 26.86 -29.57
CA TRP A 393 -7.07 27.31 -28.31
C TRP A 393 -5.54 27.29 -28.44
N SER A 394 -4.88 28.38 -28.05
CA SER A 394 -3.45 28.57 -28.29
C SER A 394 -2.53 27.92 -27.26
N ASN A 395 -3.08 27.44 -26.13
CA ASN A 395 -2.26 26.96 -25.03
C ASN A 395 -1.67 25.59 -25.34
N GLU A 396 -0.39 25.43 -25.05
CA GLU A 396 0.29 24.14 -25.09
C GLU A 396 0.12 23.44 -23.74
N LEU A 397 -0.18 22.15 -23.81
CA LEU A 397 -0.31 21.30 -22.63
C LEU A 397 1.04 20.65 -22.33
N PHE A 398 1.41 20.68 -21.05
CA PHE A 398 2.62 20.08 -20.54
C PHE A 398 2.32 19.29 -19.28
N LEU A 399 2.84 18.07 -19.19
CA LEU A 399 2.89 17.29 -17.96
C LEU A 399 4.29 17.39 -17.36
N ASN A 400 4.42 18.19 -16.31
CA ASN A 400 5.66 18.42 -15.60
C ASN A 400 5.94 17.21 -14.72
N THR A 401 7.06 16.52 -14.94
CA THR A 401 7.26 15.18 -14.38
C THR A 401 8.44 15.15 -13.41
N GLY A 402 8.19 14.57 -12.24
CA GLY A 402 9.20 14.30 -11.23
C GLY A 402 9.28 12.82 -10.93
N ILE A 403 10.49 12.27 -10.93
CA ILE A 403 10.74 10.86 -10.65
C ILE A 403 11.73 10.74 -9.50
N ASN A 404 11.41 9.90 -8.53
CA ASN A 404 12.36 9.54 -7.49
C ASN A 404 12.27 8.05 -7.18
N GLU A 405 13.32 7.52 -6.57
CA GLU A 405 13.33 6.14 -6.09
C GLU A 405 13.51 6.10 -4.57
N GLY A 406 13.01 5.03 -3.97
CA GLY A 406 13.29 4.71 -2.58
C GLY A 406 12.80 3.33 -2.18
N GLN A 407 13.00 3.02 -0.90
CA GLN A 407 12.40 1.85 -0.25
C GLN A 407 11.32 2.34 0.69
N GLU A 408 10.07 2.00 0.41
CA GLU A 408 8.93 2.47 1.19
C GLU A 408 7.98 1.32 1.53
N PHE A 409 7.21 1.50 2.60
CA PHE A 409 6.12 0.59 2.91
C PHE A 409 5.02 0.75 1.88
N PHE A 410 4.90 -0.23 0.99
CA PHE A 410 3.84 -0.31 -0.01
C PHE A 410 2.72 -1.20 0.49
N GLY A 411 1.49 -0.72 0.36
CA GLY A 411 0.30 -1.43 0.80
C GLY A 411 -0.98 -0.83 0.23
N THR A 412 -2.10 -1.39 0.66
CA THR A 412 -3.44 -0.96 0.24
C THR A 412 -4.17 -0.28 1.39
N ILE A 413 -4.60 0.96 1.18
CA ILE A 413 -5.55 1.65 2.06
C ILE A 413 -6.94 1.51 1.46
N HIS A 414 -7.90 1.10 2.29
CA HIS A 414 -9.27 0.89 1.85
C HIS A 414 -10.16 2.01 2.36
N SER A 415 -10.88 2.67 1.45
CA SER A 415 -11.94 3.62 1.79
C SER A 415 -13.26 3.10 1.23
N ALA A 416 -14.13 2.59 2.11
CA ALA A 416 -15.50 2.06 1.89
C ALA A 416 -15.72 1.12 0.68
N ARG A 417 -15.46 1.58 -0.54
CA ARG A 417 -15.65 0.86 -1.82
C ARG A 417 -14.38 0.77 -2.68
N ASN A 418 -13.34 1.56 -2.42
CA ASN A 418 -12.13 1.61 -3.25
C ASN A 418 -10.91 1.09 -2.48
N VAL A 419 -10.07 0.33 -3.19
CA VAL A 419 -8.74 -0.11 -2.77
C VAL A 419 -7.75 0.87 -3.37
N GLU A 420 -7.06 1.65 -2.55
CA GLU A 420 -6.04 2.59 -2.99
C GLU A 420 -4.66 2.03 -2.64
N PHE A 421 -3.80 1.85 -3.64
CA PHE A 421 -2.40 1.56 -3.38
C PHE A 421 -1.69 2.82 -2.91
N THR A 422 -0.88 2.70 -1.88
CA THR A 422 -0.07 3.81 -1.40
C THR A 422 1.28 3.30 -0.90
N ALA A 423 2.30 4.10 -1.15
CA ALA A 423 3.58 3.99 -0.46
C ALA A 423 3.62 5.01 0.67
N LEU A 424 4.09 4.60 1.84
CA LEU A 424 4.31 5.51 2.97
C LEU A 424 5.78 5.88 3.06
N GLY A 425 6.11 7.10 2.63
CA GLY A 425 7.39 7.75 2.92
C GLY A 425 7.73 8.92 1.99
N ASP A 426 8.98 9.36 2.07
CA ASP A 426 9.44 10.62 1.48
C ASP A 426 9.65 10.54 -0.03
N THR A 427 9.71 9.34 -0.61
CA THR A 427 9.92 9.17 -2.05
C THR A 427 8.84 9.87 -2.88
N ILE A 428 7.57 9.79 -2.44
CA ILE A 428 6.44 10.49 -3.09
C ILE A 428 6.58 12.00 -2.95
N ASN A 429 6.92 12.48 -1.74
CA ASN A 429 7.09 13.90 -1.47
C ASN A 429 8.19 14.52 -2.33
N ILE A 430 9.30 13.80 -2.53
CA ILE A 430 10.40 14.23 -3.39
C ILE A 430 9.95 14.25 -4.86
N ALA A 431 9.33 13.16 -5.35
CA ALA A 431 8.85 13.09 -6.73
C ALA A 431 7.85 14.21 -7.06
N GLY A 432 6.89 14.48 -6.16
CA GLY A 432 5.95 15.59 -6.30
C GLY A 432 6.65 16.95 -6.38
N ARG A 433 7.65 17.20 -5.52
CA ARG A 433 8.43 18.45 -5.57
C ARG A 433 9.25 18.59 -6.86
N LEU A 434 9.77 17.49 -7.40
CA LEU A 434 10.44 17.53 -8.70
C LEU A 434 9.46 17.85 -9.83
N SER A 435 8.24 17.32 -9.76
CA SER A 435 7.16 17.64 -10.70
C SER A 435 6.74 19.11 -10.60
N GLU A 436 6.60 19.64 -9.37
CA GLU A 436 6.34 21.06 -9.14
C GLU A 436 7.49 21.96 -9.64
N PHE A 437 8.74 21.48 -9.60
CA PHE A 437 9.92 22.19 -10.08
C PHE A 437 10.02 22.18 -11.60
N ALA A 438 9.64 21.07 -12.22
CA ALA A 438 9.67 20.87 -13.66
C ALA A 438 8.81 21.89 -14.42
N ARG A 439 9.23 22.28 -15.62
CA ARG A 439 8.49 23.19 -16.49
C ARG A 439 8.48 22.72 -17.92
N ASN A 440 7.45 23.11 -18.68
CA ASN A 440 7.34 22.86 -20.12
C ASN A 440 7.52 21.37 -20.47
N GLY A 441 7.02 20.47 -19.63
CA GLY A 441 7.11 19.03 -19.83
C GLY A 441 8.49 18.44 -19.51
N GLU A 442 9.34 19.17 -18.79
CA GLU A 442 10.60 18.64 -18.27
C GLU A 442 10.37 17.43 -17.37
N ILE A 443 11.35 16.53 -17.37
CA ILE A 443 11.37 15.32 -16.57
C ILE A 443 12.59 15.40 -15.65
N TRP A 444 12.36 15.60 -14.36
CA TRP A 444 13.42 15.73 -13.36
C TRP A 444 13.54 14.48 -12.50
N THR A 445 14.77 14.10 -12.19
CA THR A 445 15.06 12.95 -11.33
C THR A 445 16.23 13.22 -10.38
N THR A 446 16.41 12.35 -9.40
CA THR A 446 17.49 12.48 -8.40
C THR A 446 18.76 11.78 -8.84
N LYS A 447 19.91 12.24 -8.31
CA LYS A 447 21.20 11.55 -8.48
C LYS A 447 21.16 10.10 -7.99
N ASN A 448 20.41 9.82 -6.92
CA ASN A 448 20.29 8.47 -6.36
C ASN A 448 19.67 7.51 -7.38
N LEU A 449 18.60 7.94 -8.06
CA LEU A 449 17.99 7.14 -9.12
C LEU A 449 18.97 6.81 -10.25
N ILE A 450 19.66 7.81 -10.79
CA ILE A 450 20.65 7.60 -11.85
C ILE A 450 21.80 6.68 -11.39
N SER A 451 22.22 6.82 -10.13
CA SER A 451 23.32 6.03 -9.56
C SER A 451 22.97 4.54 -9.41
N LYS A 452 21.68 4.19 -9.37
CA LYS A 452 21.19 2.79 -9.33
C LYS A 452 21.10 2.13 -10.70
N LEU A 453 21.13 2.91 -11.79
CA LEU A 453 21.16 2.38 -13.14
C LEU A 453 22.52 1.75 -13.45
N SER A 454 22.53 0.70 -14.26
CA SER A 454 23.75 0.11 -14.83
C SER A 454 24.41 1.07 -15.81
N GLN A 455 25.65 0.79 -16.21
CA GLN A 455 26.34 1.62 -17.20
C GLN A 455 25.60 1.60 -18.55
N GLU A 456 25.22 0.41 -19.03
CA GLU A 456 24.49 0.23 -20.28
C GLU A 456 23.17 1.01 -20.28
N GLU A 457 22.45 1.01 -19.16
CA GLU A 457 21.19 1.75 -19.01
C GLU A 457 21.39 3.27 -19.07
N ARG A 458 22.45 3.79 -18.41
CA ARG A 458 22.77 5.22 -18.48
C ARG A 458 23.14 5.67 -19.88
N GLU A 459 23.78 4.82 -20.67
CA GLU A 459 24.13 5.11 -22.07
C GLU A 459 22.89 5.24 -22.97
N THR A 460 21.75 4.64 -22.58
CA THR A 460 20.48 4.78 -23.31
C THR A 460 19.73 6.09 -23.03
N ILE A 461 20.17 6.92 -22.08
CA ILE A 461 19.49 8.16 -21.70
C ILE A 461 20.43 9.37 -21.75
N CYS A 462 19.92 10.51 -22.21
CA CYS A 462 20.62 11.79 -22.14
C CYS A 462 20.13 12.53 -20.90
N PHE A 463 20.98 12.68 -19.89
CA PHE A 463 20.68 13.46 -18.68
C PHE A 463 21.75 14.52 -18.42
N GLY A 464 21.37 15.57 -17.70
CA GLY A 464 22.27 16.70 -17.45
C GLY A 464 21.56 17.95 -16.94
N ILE A 465 22.27 19.08 -16.97
CA ILE A 465 21.79 20.38 -16.50
C ILE A 465 22.12 21.44 -17.54
N TYR A 466 21.18 22.37 -17.77
CA TYR A 466 21.46 23.59 -18.52
C TYR A 466 22.12 24.64 -17.61
N GLN A 467 23.32 25.09 -17.96
CA GLN A 467 23.96 26.25 -17.33
C GLN A 467 23.82 27.49 -18.21
N LYS A 468 23.51 28.64 -17.60
CA LYS A 468 23.52 29.95 -18.27
C LYS A 468 24.95 30.50 -18.31
N ASN A 469 25.49 30.66 -19.52
CA ASN A 469 26.73 31.39 -19.78
C ASN A 469 26.45 32.75 -20.42
N ARG A 470 27.47 33.61 -20.53
CA ARG A 470 27.37 34.94 -21.18
C ARG A 470 26.87 34.88 -22.64
N SER A 471 26.92 33.71 -23.28
CA SER A 471 26.63 33.49 -24.70
C SER A 471 25.35 32.67 -24.95
N GLY A 472 24.64 32.19 -23.92
CA GLY A 472 23.47 31.31 -24.06
C GLY A 472 23.39 30.22 -23.00
N ARG A 473 22.45 29.27 -23.16
CA ARG A 473 22.31 28.08 -22.31
C ARG A 473 23.09 26.92 -22.93
N ILE A 474 23.95 26.26 -22.15
CA ILE A 474 24.70 25.07 -22.57
C ILE A 474 24.21 23.88 -21.76
N PHE A 475 23.93 22.77 -22.42
CA PHE A 475 23.60 21.51 -21.75
C PHE A 475 24.87 20.76 -21.37
N ILE A 476 25.05 20.49 -20.08
CA ILE A 476 26.16 19.72 -19.57
C ILE A 476 25.66 18.31 -19.30
N ARG A 477 26.05 17.36 -20.15
CA ARG A 477 25.71 15.94 -19.98
C ARG A 477 26.33 15.36 -18.71
N ASP A 478 25.69 14.31 -18.20
CA ASP A 478 26.14 13.51 -17.06
C ASP A 478 26.38 14.35 -15.79
N SER A 479 25.62 15.44 -15.65
CA SER A 479 25.77 16.41 -14.59
C SER A 479 24.54 16.49 -13.69
N PHE A 480 24.76 17.02 -12.49
CA PHE A 480 23.76 17.21 -11.46
C PHE A 480 23.90 18.61 -10.88
N SER A 481 22.79 19.18 -10.43
CA SER A 481 22.79 20.44 -9.70
C SER A 481 21.91 20.31 -8.46
N ARG A 482 22.16 21.14 -7.45
CA ARG A 482 21.27 21.25 -6.30
C ARG A 482 20.07 22.11 -6.68
N ILE A 483 18.92 21.81 -6.10
CA ILE A 483 17.72 22.64 -6.29
C ILE A 483 18.03 24.11 -5.96
N SER A 484 18.72 24.38 -4.85
CA SER A 484 19.08 25.76 -4.46
C SER A 484 19.84 26.53 -5.54
N ASP A 485 20.74 25.86 -6.25
CA ASP A 485 21.63 26.50 -7.20
C ASP A 485 20.86 26.86 -8.47
N LEU A 486 19.93 26.00 -8.90
CA LEU A 486 19.03 26.26 -10.02
C LEU A 486 17.99 27.34 -9.69
N VAL A 487 17.48 27.35 -8.46
CA VAL A 487 16.54 28.39 -7.98
C VAL A 487 17.20 29.76 -7.91
N ALA A 488 18.46 29.83 -7.47
CA ALA A 488 19.22 31.08 -7.40
C ALA A 488 19.43 31.71 -8.79
N GLU A 489 19.48 30.91 -9.86
CA GLU A 489 19.56 31.40 -11.24
C GLU A 489 18.24 31.97 -11.78
N ASP A 490 17.10 31.67 -11.15
CA ASP A 490 15.78 32.22 -11.49
C ASP A 490 14.85 32.42 -10.26
N PRO A 491 15.14 33.42 -9.40
CA PRO A 491 14.44 33.59 -8.13
C PRO A 491 12.97 33.99 -8.28
N GLN A 492 12.57 34.55 -9.43
CA GLN A 492 11.16 34.92 -9.66
C GLN A 492 10.30 33.70 -9.95
N HIS A 493 10.89 32.65 -10.52
CA HIS A 493 10.18 31.46 -10.99
C HIS A 493 9.97 30.40 -9.90
N TYR A 494 10.83 30.39 -8.87
CA TYR A 494 10.86 29.33 -7.85
C TYR A 494 10.66 29.83 -6.41
N ARG A 495 9.89 30.91 -6.21
CA ARG A 495 9.68 31.59 -4.92
C ARG A 495 9.15 30.72 -3.77
N HIS A 496 8.73 29.48 -4.04
CA HIS A 496 8.11 28.56 -3.07
C HIS A 496 8.93 27.28 -2.81
N PHE A 497 10.16 27.17 -3.33
CA PHE A 497 11.01 25.99 -3.16
C PHE A 497 11.98 26.12 -1.98
N GLU A 498 11.52 25.82 -0.76
CA GLU A 498 12.37 25.82 0.44
C GLU A 498 12.75 24.41 0.92
N SER A 499 12.19 23.38 0.30
CA SER A 499 11.89 22.18 1.06
C SER A 499 12.92 21.04 0.95
N PHE A 500 13.92 21.11 0.06
CA PHE A 500 15.14 20.27 0.05
C PHE A 500 16.28 20.94 -0.75
N PRO A 501 16.85 22.07 -0.27
CA PRO A 501 17.77 22.88 -1.08
C PRO A 501 19.01 22.10 -1.57
N GLY A 502 19.50 21.14 -0.78
CA GLY A 502 20.69 20.36 -1.08
C GLY A 502 20.49 19.11 -1.95
N LEU A 503 19.25 18.78 -2.36
CA LEU A 503 18.99 17.56 -3.13
C LEU A 503 19.62 17.64 -4.53
N PRO A 504 20.55 16.74 -4.90
CA PRO A 504 21.15 16.71 -6.23
C PRO A 504 20.19 16.09 -7.24
N ILE A 505 19.84 16.87 -8.27
CA ILE A 505 18.87 16.52 -9.30
C ILE A 505 19.48 16.69 -10.69
N THR A 506 18.86 16.06 -11.69
CA THR A 506 19.23 16.16 -13.10
C THR A 506 17.99 16.11 -13.99
N LEU A 507 18.09 16.74 -15.15
CA LEU A 507 17.05 16.71 -16.18
C LEU A 507 17.27 15.50 -17.08
N ILE A 508 16.20 14.77 -17.39
CA ILE A 508 16.18 13.74 -18.42
C ILE A 508 15.72 14.38 -19.74
N GLU A 509 16.65 14.54 -20.68
CA GLU A 509 16.40 15.24 -21.94
C GLU A 509 15.74 14.35 -22.98
N LYS A 510 16.33 13.19 -23.29
CA LYS A 510 15.84 12.28 -24.33
C LYS A 510 16.41 10.87 -24.16
N LYS A 511 15.84 9.90 -24.88
CA LYS A 511 16.47 8.60 -25.10
C LYS A 511 17.57 8.72 -26.15
N VAL A 512 18.68 8.03 -25.96
CA VAL A 512 19.80 7.96 -26.90
C VAL A 512 19.65 6.71 -27.75
N ASN A 513 19.49 6.90 -29.06
CA ASN A 513 19.54 5.78 -30.01
C ASN A 513 21.01 5.54 -30.38
N LEU A 514 21.60 4.47 -29.82
CA LEU A 514 22.99 4.06 -30.07
C LEU A 514 23.31 3.80 -31.56
N LEU A 515 22.29 3.61 -32.40
CA LEU A 515 22.44 3.41 -33.84
C LEU A 515 22.52 4.72 -34.65
N THR A 516 22.12 5.87 -34.10
CA THR A 516 22.04 7.14 -34.85
C THR A 516 22.88 8.27 -34.26
N ASP A 517 23.13 8.27 -32.94
CA ASP A 517 23.84 9.40 -32.28
C ASP A 517 25.39 9.28 -32.32
N HIS A 518 25.95 8.28 -33.02
CA HIS A 518 27.38 8.24 -33.37
C HIS A 518 27.74 9.07 -34.62
N GLN A 519 26.78 9.78 -35.22
CA GLN A 519 27.03 10.73 -36.29
C GLN A 519 26.39 12.08 -35.97
N GLU A 520 27.14 13.00 -35.35
CA GLU A 520 27.23 14.41 -35.77
C GLU A 520 28.27 15.20 -34.94
N PRO A 521 28.80 16.35 -35.43
CA PRO A 521 29.91 16.37 -36.38
C PRO A 521 31.13 17.13 -35.83
N GLY A 522 32.31 16.71 -36.27
CA GLY A 522 33.50 17.54 -36.17
C GLY A 522 33.37 18.80 -37.02
N SER A 523 33.70 19.94 -36.42
CA SER A 523 34.17 21.18 -37.05
C SER A 523 33.34 21.76 -38.20
N ILE A 524 32.65 22.87 -37.91
CA ILE A 524 32.56 23.97 -38.87
C ILE A 524 33.11 25.22 -38.18
N LEU A 525 34.42 25.42 -38.35
CA LEU A 525 35.10 26.70 -38.26
C LEU A 525 35.24 27.25 -39.69
N SER A 526 34.90 28.54 -39.85
CA SER A 526 35.31 29.48 -40.90
C SER A 526 35.03 29.15 -42.37
N ALA A 527 34.16 29.95 -43.00
CA ALA A 527 34.54 30.99 -43.98
C ALA A 527 33.36 31.96 -44.19
#